data_AF-A0A913Z3S0-F1
#
_entry.id   AF-A0A913Z3S0-F1
#
_cell.length_a   1.000
_cell.length_b   1.000
_cell.length_c   1.000
_cell.angle_alpha   90.00
_cell.angle_beta   90.00
_cell.angle_gamma   90.00
#
_symmetry.space_group_name_H-M   'P 1'
#
loop_
_entity.id
_entity.type
_entity.pdbx_description
1 polymer ?
#
loop_
_entity_poly.entity_id
_entity_poly.type
_entity_poly.pdbx_seq_one_letter_code
_entity_poly.pdbx_strand_id
1 'polypeptide(L)'
;MDALLSTGVRFLLLAVLELSLFRSVITVLHSGRMDGYALPRPLTGCTEHWADFRVRLRYSNLTHETNISEEFQLALDTLDDDTVLFEFCVQNKTLVREGSIDDQVLDWPAGQYCIHSVGKIARKDGGVFEWVLGDCPRGFKSGVTALPFKSFPGQRMVDPTSPLSLTYPNITLVHYCCSNTGNVDTAIDLGMVAPFYLMPYGEPRCQKVQNMESDLQFIEWPLAEQRWSGTHPYSVRGRKFFYCYYQPMGLGMEHDIVIATFCVAIGTPTLTMIVICLCKLRAKLSARRKHFKRFQSVM
;
A
#
# COMPACT_ATOMS: atom_id res chain seq x y z
N MET A 1 21.88 -48.01 53.87
CA MET A 1 21.64 -48.02 52.42
C MET A 1 21.02 -46.66 52.07
N ASP A 2 21.66 -45.57 52.52
CA ASP A 2 20.99 -44.26 52.74
C ASP A 2 21.83 -43.05 52.30
N ALA A 3 22.93 -43.27 51.57
CA ALA A 3 23.78 -42.18 51.08
C ALA A 3 23.61 -41.89 49.58
N LEU A 4 22.90 -42.75 48.83
CA LEU A 4 22.76 -42.65 47.37
C LEU A 4 21.44 -41.99 46.91
N LEU A 5 20.43 -41.86 47.79
CA LEU A 5 19.17 -41.19 47.45
C LEU A 5 19.21 -39.65 47.62
N SER A 6 20.20 -39.11 48.32
CA SER A 6 20.29 -37.68 48.65
C SER A 6 20.89 -36.84 47.51
N THR A 7 21.79 -37.41 46.71
CA THR A 7 22.48 -36.71 45.62
C THR A 7 21.65 -36.63 44.34
N GLY A 8 20.87 -37.68 44.02
CA GLY A 8 20.02 -37.71 42.82
C GLY A 8 18.87 -36.70 42.85
N VAL A 9 18.24 -36.51 44.02
CA VAL A 9 17.12 -35.56 44.18
C VAL A 9 17.59 -34.10 44.13
N ARG A 10 18.81 -33.80 44.63
CA ARG A 10 19.41 -32.47 44.53
C ARG A 10 19.76 -32.08 43.09
N PHE A 11 20.20 -33.03 42.27
CA PHE A 11 20.46 -32.78 40.84
C PHE A 11 19.16 -32.54 40.05
N LEU A 12 18.09 -33.26 40.36
CA LEU A 12 16.78 -33.05 39.73
C LEU A 12 16.15 -31.71 40.13
N LEU A 13 16.30 -31.28 41.39
CA LEU A 13 15.82 -29.97 41.85
C LEU A 13 16.59 -28.80 41.22
N LEU A 14 17.92 -28.93 41.04
CA LEU A 14 18.73 -27.92 40.35
C LEU A 14 18.40 -27.83 38.85
N ALA A 15 18.17 -28.96 38.19
CA ALA A 15 17.76 -28.96 36.77
C ALA A 15 16.35 -28.36 36.57
N VAL A 16 15.41 -28.59 37.50
CA VAL A 16 14.07 -27.97 37.45
C VAL A 16 14.12 -26.48 37.82
N LEU A 17 15.03 -26.05 38.70
CA LEU A 17 15.28 -24.63 38.98
C LEU A 17 15.92 -23.89 37.79
N GLU A 18 16.89 -24.51 37.10
CA GLU A 18 17.45 -23.99 35.84
C GLU A 18 16.38 -23.90 34.74
N LEU A 19 15.53 -24.93 34.58
CA LEU A 19 14.42 -24.93 33.60
C LEU A 19 13.27 -23.96 33.94
N SER A 20 13.10 -23.59 35.22
CA SER A 20 12.10 -22.59 35.65
C SER A 20 12.64 -21.16 35.61
N LEU A 21 13.95 -20.95 35.79
CA LEU A 21 14.61 -19.66 35.57
C LEU A 21 14.76 -19.34 34.07
N PHE A 22 14.88 -20.35 33.20
CA PHE A 22 14.85 -20.15 31.74
C PHE A 22 13.45 -19.88 31.15
N ARG A 23 12.37 -20.01 31.93
CA ARG A 23 11.01 -19.63 31.48
C ARG A 23 10.69 -18.14 31.68
N SER A 24 11.57 -17.36 32.31
CA SER A 24 11.25 -16.01 32.76
C SER A 24 11.96 -14.86 32.02
N VAL A 25 12.69 -15.13 30.93
CA VAL A 25 13.37 -14.07 30.13
C VAL A 25 13.15 -14.22 28.62
N ILE A 26 11.93 -14.56 28.20
CA ILE A 26 11.47 -14.28 26.82
C ILE A 26 10.03 -13.76 26.91
N THR A 27 9.80 -12.68 27.65
CA THR A 27 8.90 -11.64 27.14
C THR A 27 9.70 -10.86 26.09
N VAL A 28 9.87 -11.48 24.93
CA VAL A 28 10.05 -10.68 23.72
C VAL A 28 8.82 -9.80 23.69
N LEU A 29 9.05 -8.51 23.90
CA LEU A 29 8.19 -7.45 23.41
C LEU A 29 7.93 -7.76 21.93
N HIS A 30 6.89 -8.54 21.64
CA HIS A 30 6.17 -8.42 20.40
C HIS A 30 5.44 -7.07 20.51
N SER A 31 6.19 -5.97 20.43
CA SER A 31 5.63 -4.77 19.81
C SER A 31 5.26 -5.24 18.42
N GLY A 32 3.98 -5.52 18.20
CA GLY A 32 3.50 -6.18 16.98
C GLY A 32 4.18 -5.58 15.77
N ARG A 33 5.01 -6.40 15.10
CA ARG A 33 5.72 -6.04 13.88
C ARG A 33 4.67 -5.60 12.88
N MET A 34 4.68 -4.31 12.57
CA MET A 34 3.63 -3.70 11.78
C MET A 34 4.14 -3.58 10.36
N ASP A 35 3.81 -4.58 9.55
CA ASP A 35 4.14 -4.61 8.14
C ASP A 35 2.92 -4.09 7.37
N GLY A 36 2.93 -2.81 7.00
CA GLY A 36 1.86 -2.18 6.24
C GLY A 36 2.43 -1.23 5.20
N TYR A 37 1.86 -1.26 4.00
CA TYR A 37 2.32 -0.45 2.88
C TYR A 37 1.14 0.24 2.22
N ALA A 38 1.43 1.36 1.56
CA ALA A 38 0.44 2.04 0.76
C ALA A 38 1.00 2.45 -0.60
N LEU A 39 0.09 2.48 -1.56
CA LEU A 39 0.33 3.00 -2.90
C LEU A 39 -0.66 4.16 -3.14
N PRO A 40 -0.30 5.17 -3.94
CA PRO A 40 -1.28 6.12 -4.44
C PRO A 40 -2.45 5.38 -5.09
N ARG A 41 -3.67 5.83 -4.82
CA ARG A 41 -4.88 5.18 -5.34
C ARG A 41 -5.12 5.58 -6.79
N PRO A 42 -5.28 4.64 -7.73
CA PRO A 42 -5.76 4.95 -9.07
C PRO A 42 -7.23 5.37 -9.08
N LEU A 43 -7.65 6.11 -10.10
CA LEU A 43 -9.07 6.46 -10.32
C LEU A 43 -9.97 5.22 -10.46
N THR A 44 -9.41 4.10 -10.92
CA THR A 44 -10.12 2.81 -11.01
C THR A 44 -10.42 2.18 -9.65
N GLY A 45 -9.78 2.66 -8.57
CA GLY A 45 -9.88 2.12 -7.22
C GLY A 45 -8.72 1.20 -6.86
N CYS A 46 -8.77 0.64 -5.65
CA CYS A 46 -7.76 -0.29 -5.15
C CYS A 46 -7.98 -1.71 -5.63
N THR A 47 -6.89 -2.50 -5.66
CA THR A 47 -6.96 -3.95 -5.84
C THR A 47 -7.76 -4.61 -4.71
N GLU A 48 -8.22 -5.84 -4.94
CA GLU A 48 -9.01 -6.59 -3.96
C GLU A 48 -8.24 -6.71 -2.63
N HIS A 49 -8.95 -6.61 -1.50
CA HIS A 49 -8.41 -6.65 -0.14
C HIS A 49 -7.55 -5.45 0.31
N TRP A 50 -7.35 -4.43 -0.52
CA TRP A 50 -6.71 -3.18 -0.10
C TRP A 50 -7.77 -2.14 0.31
N ALA A 51 -7.48 -1.37 1.35
CA ALA A 51 -8.41 -0.36 1.86
C ALA A 51 -8.14 1.02 1.26
N ASP A 52 -9.21 1.73 0.93
CA ASP A 52 -9.13 3.15 0.55
C ASP A 52 -8.80 4.00 1.79
N PHE A 53 -7.72 4.79 1.72
CA PHE A 53 -7.36 5.78 2.72
C PHE A 53 -7.34 7.17 2.09
N ARG A 54 -7.93 8.16 2.76
CA ARG A 54 -8.04 9.53 2.23
C ARG A 54 -7.44 10.54 3.18
N VAL A 55 -6.60 11.41 2.64
CA VAL A 55 -5.98 12.51 3.37
C VAL A 55 -6.31 13.82 2.68
N ARG A 56 -6.57 14.86 3.47
CA ARG A 56 -6.63 16.24 2.99
C ARG A 56 -5.28 16.88 3.22
N LEU A 57 -4.65 17.37 2.16
CA LEU A 57 -3.44 18.19 2.23
C LEU A 57 -3.85 19.64 2.04
N ARG A 58 -3.43 20.50 2.97
CA ARG A 58 -3.70 21.94 2.92
C ARG A 58 -2.42 22.75 2.89
N TYR A 59 -2.35 23.70 1.97
CA TYR A 59 -1.29 24.69 1.85
C TYR A 59 -1.80 25.93 1.11
N SER A 60 -1.25 27.12 1.39
CA SER A 60 -1.70 28.36 0.73
C SER A 60 -1.50 28.26 -0.79
N ASN A 61 -2.53 28.55 -1.57
CA ASN A 61 -2.56 28.48 -3.03
C ASN A 61 -2.10 27.11 -3.59
N LEU A 62 -2.27 26.03 -2.83
CA LEU A 62 -1.79 24.70 -3.22
C LEU A 62 -2.24 24.31 -4.63
N THR A 63 -3.51 24.52 -4.93
CA THR A 63 -4.12 24.11 -6.19
C THR A 63 -3.58 24.91 -7.37
N HIS A 64 -3.39 26.22 -7.22
CA HIS A 64 -2.92 27.10 -8.30
C HIS A 64 -1.45 26.91 -8.63
N GLU A 65 -0.65 26.53 -7.64
CA GLU A 65 0.80 26.37 -7.81
C GLU A 65 1.22 24.91 -8.10
N THR A 66 0.32 23.95 -7.92
CA THR A 66 0.59 22.54 -8.23
C THR A 66 0.48 22.31 -9.74
N ASN A 67 1.50 21.69 -10.31
CA ASN A 67 1.52 21.29 -11.72
C ASN A 67 1.49 19.75 -11.83
N ILE A 68 0.54 19.20 -12.58
CA ILE A 68 0.35 17.75 -12.75
C ILE A 68 0.47 17.37 -14.22
N SER A 69 0.77 16.10 -14.50
CA SER A 69 0.69 15.56 -15.86
C SER A 69 -0.71 15.71 -16.45
N GLU A 70 -0.82 15.91 -17.78
CA GLU A 70 -2.11 16.08 -18.47
C GLU A 70 -3.01 14.84 -18.35
N GLU A 71 -2.42 13.64 -18.47
CA GLU A 71 -3.12 12.37 -18.30
C GLU A 71 -2.82 11.80 -16.91
N PHE A 72 -3.47 12.34 -15.89
CA PHE A 72 -3.27 11.95 -14.50
C PHE A 72 -4.33 10.93 -14.04
N GLN A 73 -3.91 9.70 -13.73
CA GLN A 73 -4.83 8.60 -13.37
C GLN A 73 -4.90 8.34 -11.86
N LEU A 74 -4.35 9.25 -11.06
CA LEU A 74 -4.25 9.15 -9.61
C LEU A 74 -5.43 9.88 -8.96
N ALA A 75 -5.99 9.30 -7.91
CA ALA A 75 -7.11 9.86 -7.16
C ALA A 75 -6.64 11.04 -6.29
N LEU A 76 -6.61 12.21 -6.93
CA LEU A 76 -6.31 13.52 -6.35
C LEU A 76 -7.41 14.50 -6.74
N ASP A 77 -8.24 14.90 -5.79
CA ASP A 77 -9.33 15.85 -6.02
C ASP A 77 -8.99 17.21 -5.41
N THR A 78 -9.34 18.28 -6.12
CA THR A 78 -9.29 19.64 -5.56
C THR A 78 -10.56 19.88 -4.75
N LEU A 79 -10.42 20.31 -3.50
CA LEU A 79 -11.57 20.70 -2.65
C LEU A 79 -11.77 22.21 -2.63
N ASP A 80 -10.66 22.96 -2.53
CA ASP A 80 -10.62 24.42 -2.57
C ASP A 80 -9.23 24.89 -3.05
N ASP A 81 -8.99 26.21 -3.13
CA ASP A 81 -7.73 26.79 -3.61
C ASP A 81 -6.51 26.35 -2.78
N ASP A 82 -6.71 25.97 -1.52
CA ASP A 82 -5.66 25.62 -0.58
C ASP A 82 -5.63 24.11 -0.27
N THR A 83 -6.61 23.33 -0.70
CA THR A 83 -6.85 21.99 -0.18
C THR A 83 -7.08 20.97 -1.30
N VAL A 84 -6.26 19.91 -1.29
CA VAL A 84 -6.44 18.73 -2.15
C VAL A 84 -6.73 17.50 -1.30
N LEU A 85 -7.57 16.61 -1.82
CA LEU A 85 -7.85 15.29 -1.29
C LEU A 85 -6.97 14.28 -2.02
N PHE A 86 -5.97 13.72 -1.34
CA PHE A 86 -5.10 12.67 -1.88
C PHE A 86 -5.50 11.31 -1.29
N GLU A 87 -5.82 10.36 -2.16
CA GLU A 87 -6.21 9.01 -1.78
C GLU A 87 -5.11 7.96 -2.01
N PHE A 88 -5.09 6.95 -1.15
CA PHE A 88 -4.13 5.86 -1.14
C PHE A 88 -4.86 4.52 -1.02
N CYS A 89 -4.26 3.48 -1.60
CA CYS A 89 -4.58 2.09 -1.32
C CYS A 89 -3.64 1.60 -0.23
N VAL A 90 -4.19 1.16 0.90
CA VAL A 90 -3.43 0.68 2.05
C VAL A 90 -3.60 -0.83 2.17
N GLN A 91 -2.49 -1.55 2.13
CA GLN A 91 -2.40 -2.95 2.48
C GLN A 91 -2.18 -3.04 3.99
N ASN A 92 -3.23 -3.37 4.74
CA ASN A 92 -3.13 -3.55 6.18
C ASN A 92 -3.51 -4.98 6.55
N LYS A 93 -2.55 -5.73 7.10
CA LYS A 93 -2.78 -7.10 7.61
C LYS A 93 -3.84 -7.15 8.70
N THR A 94 -4.09 -6.06 9.45
CA THR A 94 -5.14 -6.04 10.49
C THR A 94 -6.55 -5.90 9.93
N LEU A 95 -6.72 -5.56 8.65
CA LEU A 95 -8.02 -5.51 7.97
C LEU A 95 -8.36 -6.85 7.28
N VAL A 96 -7.37 -7.71 7.09
CA VAL A 96 -7.56 -9.10 6.64
C VAL A 96 -7.98 -9.90 7.87
N ARG A 97 -9.19 -10.47 7.84
CA ARG A 97 -9.68 -11.31 8.94
C ARG A 97 -8.77 -12.54 9.04
N GLU A 98 -8.20 -12.79 10.22
CA GLU A 98 -7.55 -14.05 10.55
C GLU A 98 -8.44 -15.22 10.08
N GLY A 99 -7.95 -16.01 9.13
CA GLY A 99 -8.65 -17.18 8.60
C GLY A 99 -9.09 -17.12 7.13
N SER A 100 -8.80 -16.07 6.37
CA SER A 100 -8.84 -16.18 4.90
C SER A 100 -7.59 -16.92 4.41
N ILE A 101 -7.79 -17.99 3.63
CA ILE A 101 -6.76 -18.91 3.11
C ILE A 101 -5.76 -18.22 2.14
N ASP A 102 -5.93 -16.93 1.86
CA ASP A 102 -5.15 -16.15 0.89
C ASP A 102 -4.26 -15.09 1.57
N ASP A 103 -3.59 -15.48 2.67
CA ASP A 103 -2.59 -14.68 3.40
C ASP A 103 -1.26 -14.58 2.63
N GLN A 104 -1.29 -14.25 1.33
CA GLN A 104 -0.07 -13.94 0.61
C GLN A 104 0.35 -12.51 0.93
N VAL A 105 1.18 -12.38 1.96
CA VAL A 105 2.03 -11.21 2.14
C VAL A 105 2.80 -11.04 0.83
N LEU A 106 2.57 -9.93 0.12
CA LEU A 106 3.28 -9.65 -1.10
C LEU A 106 4.78 -9.52 -0.77
N ASP A 107 5.55 -10.52 -1.16
CA ASP A 107 7.01 -10.46 -1.09
C ASP A 107 7.48 -9.51 -2.18
N TRP A 108 7.83 -8.30 -1.77
CA TRP A 108 8.28 -7.26 -2.70
C TRP A 108 9.59 -7.68 -3.37
N PRO A 109 9.61 -7.84 -4.71
CA PRO A 109 10.78 -8.30 -5.44
C PRO A 109 11.90 -7.25 -5.47
N ALA A 110 13.10 -7.73 -5.80
CA ALA A 110 14.25 -6.89 -6.09
C ALA A 110 13.96 -6.01 -7.33
N GLY A 111 14.11 -4.68 -7.20
CA GLY A 111 13.93 -3.72 -8.29
C GLY A 111 14.42 -2.32 -7.91
N GLN A 112 14.07 -1.33 -8.73
CA GLN A 112 14.37 0.09 -8.49
C GLN A 112 13.07 0.90 -8.40
N TYR A 113 12.46 0.91 -7.21
CA TYR A 113 11.19 1.60 -6.96
C TYR A 113 10.97 1.84 -5.47
N CYS A 114 10.04 2.72 -5.16
CA CYS A 114 9.60 3.04 -3.82
C CYS A 114 8.09 2.85 -3.66
N ILE A 115 7.72 2.59 -2.40
CA ILE A 115 6.34 2.49 -1.90
C ILE A 115 6.23 3.33 -0.64
N HIS A 116 5.01 3.69 -0.23
CA HIS A 116 4.82 4.34 1.06
C HIS A 116 4.82 3.30 2.18
N SER A 117 5.62 3.56 3.22
CA SER A 117 5.46 2.86 4.50
C SER A 117 4.27 3.43 5.23
N VAL A 118 3.60 2.58 5.99
CA VAL A 118 2.43 2.96 6.77
C VAL A 118 2.78 2.93 8.25
N GLY A 119 2.21 3.86 9.02
CA GLY A 119 2.28 3.85 10.47
C GLY A 119 0.89 3.98 11.09
N LYS A 120 0.80 3.76 12.40
CA LYS A 120 -0.45 3.89 13.15
C LYS A 120 -0.29 4.80 14.35
N ILE A 121 -1.37 5.47 14.74
CA ILE A 121 -1.44 6.13 16.05
C ILE A 121 -1.54 5.04 17.13
N ALA A 122 -0.53 4.97 18.00
CA ALA A 122 -0.48 4.06 19.12
C ALA A 122 -0.34 4.84 20.43
N ARG A 123 -0.88 4.27 21.51
CA ARG A 123 -0.71 4.81 22.86
C ARG A 123 0.61 4.30 23.42
N LYS A 124 1.53 5.19 23.77
CA LYS A 124 2.75 4.85 24.50
C LYS A 124 2.50 4.85 26.01
N ASP A 125 3.44 4.25 26.74
CA ASP A 125 3.50 4.32 28.20
C ASP A 125 3.44 5.79 28.64
N GLY A 126 2.60 6.08 29.65
CA GLY A 126 2.28 7.45 30.06
C GLY A 126 1.07 8.07 29.37
N GLY A 127 0.38 7.35 28.47
CA GLY A 127 -0.91 7.76 27.92
C GLY A 127 -0.84 8.77 26.76
N VAL A 128 0.35 9.04 26.25
CA VAL A 128 0.58 9.89 25.07
C VAL A 128 0.29 9.08 23.81
N PHE A 129 -0.48 9.67 22.88
CA PHE A 129 -0.68 9.11 21.56
C PHE A 129 0.45 9.56 20.63
N GLU A 130 1.10 8.62 19.97
CA GLU A 130 2.18 8.88 19.03
C GLU A 130 1.95 8.08 17.76
N TRP A 131 2.31 8.66 16.61
CA TRP A 131 2.34 7.92 15.35
C TRP A 131 3.61 7.07 15.28
N VAL A 132 3.43 5.75 15.16
CA VAL A 132 4.50 4.76 15.11
C VAL A 132 4.62 4.25 13.68
N LEU A 133 5.79 4.45 13.09
CA LEU A 133 6.14 3.99 11.75
C LEU A 133 6.26 2.46 11.70
N GLY A 134 5.73 1.84 10.64
CA GLY A 134 5.95 0.42 10.34
C GLY A 134 7.29 0.14 9.67
N ASP A 135 7.71 -1.13 9.66
CA ASP A 135 8.97 -1.54 9.07
C ASP A 135 8.88 -1.64 7.55
N CYS A 136 10.01 -1.44 6.87
CA CYS A 136 10.11 -1.65 5.42
C CYS A 136 10.17 -3.14 5.06
N PRO A 137 9.74 -3.53 3.84
CA PRO A 137 9.93 -4.89 3.36
C PRO A 137 11.40 -5.28 3.35
N ARG A 138 11.67 -6.59 3.38
CA ARG A 138 13.06 -7.08 3.27
C ARG A 138 13.69 -6.56 1.97
N GLY A 139 14.90 -6.02 2.06
CA GLY A 139 15.63 -5.45 0.92
C GLY A 139 15.34 -3.98 0.64
N PHE A 140 14.33 -3.40 1.29
CA PHE A 140 14.02 -1.98 1.17
C PHE A 140 14.72 -1.18 2.27
N LYS A 141 15.08 0.05 1.93
CA LYS A 141 15.61 1.04 2.88
C LYS A 141 14.53 2.07 3.18
N SER A 142 14.54 2.57 4.42
CA SER A 142 13.59 3.61 4.85
C SER A 142 14.12 5.00 4.53
N GLY A 143 13.19 5.91 4.25
CA GLY A 143 13.44 7.34 4.31
C GLY A 143 12.17 8.14 4.47
N VAL A 144 12.34 9.45 4.57
CA VAL A 144 11.27 10.38 4.91
C VAL A 144 11.49 11.71 4.18
N THR A 145 10.39 12.32 3.74
CA THR A 145 10.34 13.70 3.27
C THR A 145 9.37 14.51 4.12
N ALA A 146 9.82 15.66 4.59
CA ALA A 146 8.98 16.65 5.23
C ALA A 146 8.44 17.63 4.19
N LEU A 147 7.13 17.55 3.94
CA LEU A 147 6.39 18.49 3.13
C LEU A 147 5.86 19.63 4.03
N PRO A 148 5.85 20.88 3.56
CA PRO A 148 5.31 22.02 4.32
C PRO A 148 3.77 22.07 4.33
N PHE A 149 3.11 20.97 3.96
CA PHE A 149 1.66 20.87 3.91
C PHE A 149 1.12 20.47 5.28
N LYS A 150 -0.14 20.82 5.54
CA LYS A 150 -0.89 20.31 6.68
C LYS A 150 -1.74 19.14 6.22
N SER A 151 -1.54 17.97 6.82
CA SER A 151 -2.33 16.78 6.52
C SER A 151 -3.41 16.55 7.57
N PHE A 152 -4.65 16.36 7.12
CA PHE A 152 -5.78 16.02 7.97
C PHE A 152 -6.41 14.70 7.51
N PRO A 153 -6.88 13.86 8.43
CA PRO A 153 -7.62 12.66 8.05
C PRO A 153 -8.92 13.02 7.30
N GLY A 154 -9.26 12.23 6.29
CA GLY A 154 -10.57 12.28 5.63
C GLY A 154 -11.70 11.81 6.57
N GLN A 155 -12.96 12.09 6.22
CA GLN A 155 -14.15 11.82 7.05
C GLN A 155 -14.46 10.32 7.34
N ARG A 156 -13.53 9.39 7.10
CA ARG A 156 -13.72 7.94 7.28
C ARG A 156 -12.44 7.21 7.70
N MET A 157 -11.80 7.61 8.80
CA MET A 157 -10.78 6.75 9.40
C MET A 157 -11.46 5.72 10.31
N VAL A 158 -11.60 4.48 9.82
CA VAL A 158 -12.02 3.33 10.62
C VAL A 158 -10.83 2.75 11.41
N ASP A 159 -9.59 3.03 10.96
CA ASP A 159 -8.34 2.51 11.52
C ASP A 159 -7.33 3.68 11.65
N PRO A 160 -6.57 3.82 12.76
CA PRO A 160 -5.54 4.85 12.95
C PRO A 160 -4.32 4.74 12.02
N THR A 161 -4.38 3.89 11.00
CA THR A 161 -3.33 3.55 10.06
C THR A 161 -3.27 4.55 8.89
N SER A 162 -2.09 5.11 8.60
CA SER A 162 -1.90 6.18 7.59
C SER A 162 -0.51 6.09 6.94
N PRO A 163 -0.39 6.32 5.62
CA PRO A 163 0.91 6.45 4.94
C PRO A 163 1.62 7.77 5.23
N LEU A 164 0.92 8.73 5.85
CA LEU A 164 1.45 10.03 6.24
C LEU A 164 1.43 10.19 7.76
N SER A 165 2.44 10.88 8.31
CA SER A 165 2.41 11.27 9.72
C SER A 165 1.41 12.39 9.92
N LEU A 166 0.36 12.12 10.69
CA LEU A 166 -0.73 13.07 10.98
C LEU A 166 -0.50 13.85 12.28
N THR A 167 0.69 13.75 12.88
CA THR A 167 0.96 14.26 14.23
C THR A 167 1.50 15.69 14.25
N TYR A 168 2.02 16.19 13.13
CA TYR A 168 2.67 17.49 13.06
C TYR A 168 1.72 18.56 12.51
N PRO A 169 1.55 19.72 13.19
CA PRO A 169 0.50 20.69 12.86
C PRO A 169 0.79 21.52 11.60
N ASN A 170 2.06 21.62 11.17
CA ASN A 170 2.51 22.51 10.10
C ASN A 170 3.34 21.83 9.02
N ILE A 171 3.65 20.54 9.19
CA ILE A 171 4.38 19.75 8.21
C ILE A 171 3.73 18.39 8.08
N THR A 172 3.81 17.79 6.91
CA THR A 172 3.40 16.42 6.66
C THR A 172 4.65 15.61 6.40
N LEU A 173 4.90 14.60 7.23
CA LEU A 173 5.96 13.64 6.97
C LEU A 173 5.42 12.52 6.09
N VAL A 174 6.08 12.32 4.95
CA VAL A 174 5.82 11.21 4.03
C VAL A 174 6.95 10.22 4.18
N HIS A 175 6.61 8.99 4.55
CA HIS A 175 7.61 7.94 4.75
C HIS A 175 7.60 6.97 3.57
N TYR A 176 8.79 6.52 3.19
CA TYR A 176 9.02 5.68 2.03
C TYR A 176 9.83 4.45 2.42
N CYS A 177 9.54 3.38 1.72
CA CYS A 177 10.42 2.24 1.57
C CYS A 177 10.87 2.19 0.13
N CYS A 178 12.18 2.21 -0.12
CA CYS A 178 12.74 2.14 -1.45
C CYS A 178 13.66 0.93 -1.61
N SER A 179 13.49 0.21 -2.71
CA SER A 179 14.43 -0.79 -3.18
C SER A 179 15.34 -0.18 -4.24
N ASN A 180 16.64 -0.48 -4.15
CA ASN A 180 17.62 -0.12 -5.17
C ASN A 180 18.41 -1.35 -5.65
N THR A 181 17.97 -2.54 -5.25
CA THR A 181 18.59 -3.82 -5.54
C THR A 181 17.87 -4.41 -6.74
N GLY A 182 18.38 -4.23 -7.96
CA GLY A 182 17.75 -4.75 -9.17
C GLY A 182 18.01 -3.86 -10.38
N ASN A 183 17.44 -4.26 -11.52
CA ASN A 183 17.51 -3.51 -12.77
C ASN A 183 16.10 -3.09 -13.21
N VAL A 184 15.93 -1.80 -13.47
CA VAL A 184 14.68 -1.18 -13.94
C VAL A 184 14.14 -1.83 -15.22
N ASP A 185 15.01 -2.38 -16.06
CA ASP A 185 14.67 -3.01 -17.34
C ASP A 185 14.29 -4.49 -17.23
N THR A 186 14.50 -5.12 -16.07
CA THR A 186 14.11 -6.51 -15.81
C THR A 186 12.71 -6.53 -15.20
N ALA A 187 11.76 -7.18 -15.88
CA ALA A 187 10.38 -7.22 -15.40
C ALA A 187 10.26 -7.99 -14.08
N ILE A 188 9.68 -7.34 -13.06
CA ILE A 188 9.35 -7.94 -11.76
C ILE A 188 7.92 -8.46 -11.73
N ASP A 189 7.66 -9.50 -10.95
CA ASP A 189 6.31 -9.98 -10.68
C ASP A 189 5.82 -9.43 -9.34
N LEU A 190 4.66 -8.75 -9.36
CA LEU A 190 4.01 -8.21 -8.18
C LEU A 190 2.65 -8.87 -7.90
N GLY A 191 2.24 -9.87 -8.69
CA GLY A 191 0.94 -10.52 -8.55
C GLY A 191 -0.27 -9.58 -8.70
N MET A 192 -0.07 -8.37 -9.21
CA MET A 192 -1.14 -7.38 -9.38
C MET A 192 -1.89 -7.64 -10.68
N VAL A 193 -3.22 -7.54 -10.63
CA VAL A 193 -4.11 -7.69 -11.81
C VAL A 193 -4.97 -6.45 -12.06
N ALA A 194 -4.95 -5.49 -11.14
CA ALA A 194 -5.63 -4.20 -11.24
C ALA A 194 -4.60 -3.08 -11.39
N PRO A 195 -4.97 -1.91 -11.93
CA PRO A 195 -4.06 -0.77 -12.01
C PRO A 195 -3.51 -0.36 -10.64
N PHE A 196 -2.28 0.14 -10.59
CA PHE A 196 -1.61 0.59 -9.37
C PHE A 196 -0.49 1.59 -9.67
N TYR A 197 0.11 2.14 -8.61
CA TYR A 197 1.24 3.05 -8.71
C TYR A 197 2.47 2.52 -8.00
N LEU A 198 3.65 2.75 -8.58
CA LEU A 198 4.92 2.77 -7.85
C LEU A 198 5.59 4.12 -8.06
N MET A 199 6.54 4.45 -7.18
CA MET A 199 7.37 5.63 -7.37
C MET A 199 8.75 5.20 -7.88
N PRO A 200 9.31 5.82 -8.92
CA PRO A 200 10.61 5.43 -9.45
C PRO A 200 11.74 5.82 -8.47
N TYR A 201 12.88 5.13 -8.53
CA TYR A 201 14.04 5.40 -7.68
C TYR A 201 15.29 5.70 -8.51
N GLY A 202 16.04 6.73 -8.12
CA GLY A 202 17.32 7.10 -8.76
C GLY A 202 17.20 7.87 -10.08
N GLU A 203 16.23 7.53 -10.94
CA GLU A 203 15.96 8.17 -12.22
C GLU A 203 14.45 8.20 -12.54
N PRO A 204 13.96 9.06 -13.46
CA PRO A 204 12.54 9.14 -13.81
C PRO A 204 12.16 8.02 -14.80
N ARG A 205 12.38 6.76 -14.41
CA ARG A 205 12.07 5.57 -15.22
C ARG A 205 11.29 4.55 -14.41
N CYS A 206 10.28 3.96 -15.04
CA CYS A 206 9.44 2.97 -14.40
C CYS A 206 10.08 1.59 -14.42
N GLN A 207 10.10 0.95 -13.24
CA GLN A 207 10.44 -0.45 -13.09
C GLN A 207 9.49 -1.29 -13.96
N LYS A 208 10.00 -2.09 -14.89
CA LYS A 208 9.12 -2.99 -15.65
C LYS A 208 8.44 -3.97 -14.71
N VAL A 209 7.14 -4.15 -14.88
CA VAL A 209 6.33 -5.13 -14.16
C VAL A 209 5.72 -6.10 -15.17
N GLN A 210 5.70 -7.39 -14.85
CA GLN A 210 5.12 -8.40 -15.73
C GLN A 210 3.64 -8.11 -16.01
N ASN A 211 3.22 -8.31 -17.26
CA ASN A 211 1.84 -8.15 -17.73
C ASN A 211 1.24 -6.75 -17.53
N MET A 212 2.08 -5.74 -17.31
CA MET A 212 1.67 -4.35 -17.06
C MET A 212 2.41 -3.39 -17.98
N GLU A 213 1.66 -2.48 -18.60
CA GLU A 213 2.21 -1.31 -19.26
C GLU A 213 2.31 -0.16 -18.25
N SER A 214 3.35 0.67 -18.36
CA SER A 214 3.64 1.72 -17.39
C SER A 214 3.74 3.10 -18.03
N ASP A 215 3.05 4.07 -17.45
CA ASP A 215 3.10 5.47 -17.85
C ASP A 215 3.70 6.32 -16.73
N LEU A 216 4.70 7.14 -17.06
CA LEU A 216 5.34 8.03 -16.10
C LEU A 216 4.55 9.34 -15.98
N GLN A 217 3.93 9.54 -14.83
CA GLN A 217 3.20 10.75 -14.46
C GLN A 217 3.97 11.51 -13.38
N PHE A 218 3.62 12.78 -13.15
CA PHE A 218 4.24 13.59 -12.12
C PHE A 218 3.24 14.49 -11.40
N ILE A 219 3.59 14.82 -10.15
CA ILE A 219 3.03 15.94 -9.40
C ILE A 219 4.21 16.83 -9.02
N GLU A 220 4.15 18.09 -9.42
CA GLU A 220 5.06 19.13 -9.01
C GLU A 220 4.35 20.04 -8.03
N TRP A 221 4.69 19.87 -6.76
CA TRP A 221 4.13 20.66 -5.69
C TRP A 221 4.75 22.06 -5.64
N PRO A 222 4.02 23.05 -5.08
CA PRO A 222 4.61 24.33 -4.71
C PRO A 222 5.75 24.16 -3.70
N LEU A 223 6.69 25.11 -3.74
CA LEU A 223 7.78 25.38 -2.76
C LEU A 223 9.16 24.76 -3.02
N ALA A 224 10.16 25.36 -2.35
CA ALA A 224 11.58 25.25 -2.66
C ALA A 224 12.46 24.70 -1.51
N GLU A 225 11.90 24.32 -0.36
CA GLU A 225 12.69 23.73 0.73
C GLU A 225 12.00 22.50 1.32
N GLN A 226 12.29 21.34 0.73
CA GLN A 226 11.97 20.05 1.34
C GLN A 226 13.16 19.55 2.14
N ARG A 227 12.88 18.93 3.29
CA ARG A 227 13.89 18.20 4.07
C ARG A 227 13.69 16.72 3.87
N TRP A 228 14.74 16.02 3.49
CA TRP A 228 14.72 14.58 3.32
C TRP A 228 15.81 13.92 4.16
N SER A 229 15.54 12.68 4.56
CA SER A 229 16.51 11.80 5.22
C SER A 229 16.28 10.36 4.76
N GLY A 230 17.36 9.60 4.63
CA GLY A 230 17.30 8.23 4.11
C GLY A 230 16.96 8.17 2.62
N THR A 231 16.34 7.08 2.18
CA THR A 231 15.99 6.86 0.76
C THR A 231 14.61 7.42 0.43
N HIS A 232 14.48 8.06 -0.73
CA HIS A 232 13.23 8.63 -1.21
C HIS A 232 13.06 8.36 -2.72
N PRO A 233 11.82 8.47 -3.24
CA PRO A 233 11.56 8.46 -4.68
C PRO A 233 12.43 9.44 -5.45
N TYR A 234 12.65 9.15 -6.73
CA TYR A 234 13.21 10.11 -7.65
C TYR A 234 12.35 11.37 -7.69
N SER A 235 12.99 12.52 -7.53
CA SER A 235 12.34 13.82 -7.61
C SER A 235 13.28 14.86 -8.20
N VAL A 236 12.72 15.86 -8.87
CA VAL A 236 13.48 17.03 -9.32
C VAL A 236 13.32 18.13 -8.28
N ARG A 237 14.47 18.52 -7.71
CA ARG A 237 14.59 19.55 -6.65
C ARG A 237 13.73 19.30 -5.41
N GLY A 238 13.31 18.05 -5.17
CA GLY A 238 12.34 17.71 -4.13
C GLY A 238 11.11 18.61 -4.22
N ARG A 239 10.44 18.60 -5.36
CA ARG A 239 9.11 19.24 -5.52
C ARG A 239 8.31 18.53 -6.59
N LYS A 240 8.99 18.12 -7.65
CA LYS A 240 8.45 17.31 -8.73
C LYS A 240 8.72 15.84 -8.44
N PHE A 241 7.68 15.15 -7.99
CA PHE A 241 7.67 13.72 -7.76
C PHE A 241 7.08 13.01 -8.95
N PHE A 242 7.64 11.85 -9.27
CA PHE A 242 7.18 11.01 -10.37
C PHE A 242 6.46 9.79 -9.82
N TYR A 243 5.49 9.31 -10.61
CA TYR A 243 4.61 8.21 -10.30
C TYR A 243 4.48 7.36 -11.55
N CYS A 244 4.79 6.08 -11.45
CA CYS A 244 4.60 5.11 -12.51
C CYS A 244 3.21 4.51 -12.36
N TYR A 245 2.30 4.88 -13.26
CA TYR A 245 0.98 4.28 -13.37
C TYR A 245 1.10 2.98 -14.14
N TYR A 246 0.71 1.86 -13.54
CA TYR A 246 0.71 0.55 -14.19
C TYR A 246 -0.72 0.15 -14.52
N GLN A 247 -0.94 -0.33 -15.74
CA GLN A 247 -2.22 -0.85 -16.19
C GLN A 247 -2.04 -2.22 -16.87
N PRO A 248 -3.00 -3.16 -16.70
CA PRO A 248 -2.91 -4.47 -17.32
C PRO A 248 -2.78 -4.36 -18.84
N MET A 249 -1.83 -5.09 -19.43
CA MET A 249 -1.72 -5.19 -20.87
C MET A 249 -2.97 -5.90 -21.40
N GLY A 250 -3.80 -5.18 -22.16
CA GLY A 250 -5.12 -5.62 -22.63
C GLY A 250 -5.16 -6.88 -23.50
N LEU A 251 -4.03 -7.55 -23.71
CA LEU A 251 -3.86 -8.76 -24.54
C LEU A 251 -3.35 -9.98 -23.75
N GLY A 252 -3.07 -9.86 -22.44
CA GLY A 252 -2.58 -10.97 -21.61
C GLY A 252 -3.67 -11.75 -20.87
N MET A 253 -4.81 -11.11 -20.59
CA MET A 253 -5.93 -11.77 -19.89
C MET A 253 -6.82 -12.63 -20.79
N GLU A 254 -6.70 -12.53 -22.11
CA GLU A 254 -7.46 -13.40 -23.01
C GLU A 254 -6.92 -14.84 -23.01
N HIS A 255 -5.62 -15.06 -22.78
CA HIS A 255 -5.07 -16.42 -22.88
C HIS A 255 -5.52 -17.34 -21.74
N ASP A 256 -5.59 -16.84 -20.50
CA ASP A 256 -6.08 -17.63 -19.37
C ASP A 256 -7.60 -17.82 -19.42
N ILE A 257 -8.34 -16.85 -19.95
CA ILE A 257 -9.77 -17.02 -20.25
C ILE A 257 -9.96 -18.09 -21.34
N VAL A 258 -9.14 -18.12 -22.39
CA VAL A 258 -9.24 -19.12 -23.45
C VAL A 258 -8.95 -20.53 -22.90
N ILE A 259 -7.94 -20.69 -22.04
CA ILE A 259 -7.61 -21.99 -21.43
C ILE A 259 -8.75 -22.45 -20.49
N ALA A 260 -9.29 -21.56 -19.66
CA ALA A 260 -10.45 -21.88 -18.81
C ALA A 260 -11.73 -22.18 -19.64
N THR A 261 -11.92 -21.47 -20.76
CA THR A 261 -13.07 -21.67 -21.65
C THR A 261 -12.97 -23.00 -22.40
N PHE A 262 -11.76 -23.44 -22.77
CA PHE A 262 -11.54 -24.77 -23.39
C PHE A 262 -11.78 -25.92 -22.41
N CYS A 263 -11.47 -25.76 -21.12
CA CYS A 263 -11.79 -26.78 -20.11
C CYS A 263 -13.29 -26.93 -19.84
N VAL A 264 -14.08 -25.86 -20.03
CA VAL A 264 -15.55 -25.90 -19.85
C VAL A 264 -16.27 -26.44 -21.10
N ALA A 265 -15.61 -26.49 -22.27
CA ALA A 265 -16.23 -26.90 -23.53
C ALA A 265 -16.50 -28.41 -23.68
N ILE A 266 -16.07 -29.26 -22.74
CA ILE A 266 -16.27 -30.73 -22.80
C ILE A 266 -17.46 -31.19 -21.93
N GLY A 267 -18.44 -30.32 -21.67
CA GLY A 267 -19.58 -30.68 -20.82
C GLY A 267 -20.81 -29.81 -21.02
N THR A 268 -21.64 -30.17 -22.00
CA THR A 268 -23.04 -29.75 -22.21
C THR A 268 -23.27 -28.36 -22.86
N PRO A 269 -23.93 -28.31 -24.04
CA PRO A 269 -24.18 -27.07 -24.79
C PRO A 269 -25.28 -26.16 -24.20
N THR A 270 -25.98 -26.58 -23.14
CA THR A 270 -27.09 -25.84 -22.55
C THR A 270 -26.65 -24.78 -21.53
N LEU A 271 -25.50 -24.98 -20.86
CA LEU A 271 -25.00 -24.06 -19.83
C LEU A 271 -24.32 -22.81 -20.43
N THR A 272 -23.62 -22.95 -21.56
CA THR A 272 -22.88 -21.86 -22.20
C THR A 272 -23.78 -20.73 -22.72
N MET A 273 -24.96 -21.06 -23.26
CA MET A 273 -25.92 -20.06 -23.71
C MET A 273 -26.48 -19.20 -22.56
N ILE A 274 -26.64 -19.79 -21.37
CA ILE A 274 -27.18 -19.09 -20.19
C ILE A 274 -26.14 -18.11 -19.63
N VAL A 275 -24.86 -18.51 -19.54
CA VAL A 275 -23.78 -17.67 -18.99
C VAL A 275 -23.53 -16.43 -19.86
N ILE A 276 -23.47 -16.59 -21.18
CA ILE A 276 -23.25 -15.45 -22.11
C ILE A 276 -24.41 -14.45 -22.04
N CYS A 277 -25.65 -14.95 -21.90
CA CYS A 277 -26.84 -14.11 -21.81
C CYS A 277 -26.87 -13.31 -20.49
N LEU A 278 -26.49 -13.93 -19.37
CA LEU A 278 -26.40 -13.27 -18.06
C LEU A 278 -25.28 -12.22 -17.99
N CYS A 279 -24.13 -12.48 -18.60
CA CYS A 279 -23.04 -11.49 -18.69
C CYS A 279 -23.43 -10.26 -19.53
N LYS A 280 -24.11 -10.46 -20.67
CA LYS A 280 -24.65 -9.34 -21.48
C LYS A 280 -25.74 -8.55 -20.75
N LEU A 281 -26.58 -9.21 -19.94
CA LEU A 281 -27.56 -8.54 -19.10
C LEU A 281 -26.90 -7.71 -17.98
N ARG A 282 -25.89 -8.25 -17.28
CA ARG A 282 -25.15 -7.52 -16.25
C ARG A 282 -24.41 -6.31 -16.81
N ALA A 283 -23.78 -6.44 -17.99
CA ALA A 283 -23.12 -5.32 -18.65
C ALA A 283 -24.11 -4.20 -19.03
N LYS A 284 -25.29 -4.54 -19.56
CA LYS A 284 -26.34 -3.55 -19.88
C LYS A 284 -26.94 -2.88 -18.64
N LEU A 285 -27.11 -3.60 -17.53
CA LEU A 285 -27.60 -3.03 -16.27
C LEU A 285 -26.57 -2.10 -15.61
N SER A 286 -25.27 -2.42 -15.71
CA SER A 286 -24.17 -1.57 -15.23
C SER A 286 -24.07 -0.25 -16.03
N ALA A 287 -24.20 -0.32 -17.36
CA ALA A 287 -24.20 0.87 -18.21
C ALA A 287 -25.38 1.83 -17.94
N ARG A 288 -26.59 1.29 -17.66
CA ARG A 288 -27.75 2.12 -17.29
C ARG A 288 -27.60 2.82 -15.93
N ARG A 289 -26.88 2.22 -14.97
CA ARG A 289 -26.60 2.86 -13.66
C ARG A 289 -25.65 4.05 -13.76
N LYS A 290 -24.71 4.05 -14.72
CA LYS A 290 -23.81 5.20 -14.97
C LYS A 290 -24.56 6.40 -15.59
N HIS A 291 -25.60 6.17 -16.38
CA HIS A 291 -26.38 7.25 -16.99
C HIS A 291 -27.31 7.97 -15.99
N PHE A 292 -27.76 7.28 -14.93
CA PHE A 292 -28.63 7.88 -13.90
C PHE A 292 -27.85 8.77 -12.91
N LYS A 293 -26.58 8.47 -12.63
CA LYS A 293 -25.72 9.32 -11.77
C LYS A 293 -25.21 10.60 -12.45
N ARG A 294 -25.36 10.74 -13.77
CA ARG A 294 -24.99 11.95 -14.51
C ARG A 294 -26.11 13.00 -14.60
N PHE A 295 -27.32 12.67 -14.13
CA PHE A 295 -28.48 13.58 -14.13
C PHE A 295 -28.79 14.20 -12.75
N GLN A 296 -28.01 13.89 -11.71
CA GLN A 296 -28.18 14.47 -10.35
C GLN A 296 -27.09 15.49 -9.96
N SER A 297 -26.27 15.98 -10.90
CA SER A 297 -25.35 17.10 -10.65
C SER A 297 -25.65 18.35 -11.49
N VAL A 298 -26.85 18.43 -12.06
CA VAL A 298 -27.42 19.65 -12.66
C VAL A 298 -28.84 19.82 -12.12
N MET A 299 -28.92 20.18 -10.84
CA MET A 299 -30.04 20.87 -10.19
C MET A 299 -29.58 21.41 -8.85
#